data_AF-A0A7H0F5L9-F1
#
_entry.id   AF-A0A7H0F5L9-F1
#
_cell.length_a   1.000
_cell.length_b   1.000
_cell.length_c   1.000
_cell.angle_alpha   90.00
_cell.angle_beta   90.00
_cell.angle_gamma   90.00
#
_symmetry.space_group_name_H-M   'P 1'
#
loop_
_entity.id
_entity.type
_entity.pdbx_description
1 polymer ?
#
loop_
_entity_poly.entity_id
_entity_poly.type
_entity_poly.pdbx_seq_one_letter_code
_entity_poly.pdbx_strand_id
1 'polypeptide(L)' 'MRTHLISLTEQFPRFIGKDEKYFRESRKLECGLFIEVNLSAKDIYSFCAKAIQAAEIPMEEWKVEND' A
#
# COMPACT_ATOMS: atom_id res chain seq x y z
N MET A 1 16.15 0.37 -4.17
CA MET A 1 14.70 0.40 -4.50
C MET A 1 13.98 -0.94 -4.38
N ARG A 2 14.54 -2.10 -4.77
CA ARG A 2 13.80 -3.40 -4.71
C ARG A 2 13.50 -3.93 -3.29
N THR A 3 14.25 -3.52 -2.27
CA THR A 3 14.19 -4.11 -0.92
C THR A 3 12.97 -3.67 -0.10
N HIS A 4 12.47 -2.44 -0.28
CA HIS A 4 11.38 -1.90 0.54
C HIS A 4 10.00 -2.47 0.19
N LEU A 5 9.76 -2.86 -1.07
CA LEU A 5 8.45 -3.36 -1.50
C LEU A 5 8.13 -4.77 -0.98
N ILE A 6 9.14 -5.64 -0.87
CA ILE A 6 8.99 -6.98 -0.27
C ILE A 6 8.55 -6.82 1.20
N SER A 7 9.16 -5.86 1.88
CA SER A 7 8.86 -5.52 3.28
C SER A 7 7.40 -5.09 3.48
N LEU A 8 6.79 -4.35 2.53
CA LEU A 8 5.39 -3.92 2.67
C LEU A 8 4.39 -5.08 2.58
N THR A 9 4.64 -6.07 1.73
CA THR A 9 3.75 -7.25 1.62
C THR A 9 3.78 -8.14 2.87
N GLU A 10 4.89 -8.14 3.61
CA GLU A 10 5.02 -8.88 4.87
C GLU A 10 4.46 -8.09 6.06
N GLN A 11 4.66 -6.77 6.08
CA GLN A 11 4.16 -5.90 7.15
C GLN A 11 2.65 -5.63 7.06
N PHE A 12 2.11 -5.58 5.85
CA PHE A 12 0.72 -5.19 5.59
C PHE A 12 -0.03 -6.20 4.70
N PRO A 13 -0.06 -7.49 5.05
CA PRO A 13 -0.64 -8.54 4.20
C PRO A 13 -2.14 -8.39 3.97
N ARG A 14 -2.84 -7.64 4.84
CA ARG A 14 -4.25 -7.29 4.66
C ARG A 14 -4.49 -6.24 3.56
N PHE A 15 -3.46 -5.46 3.23
CA PHE A 15 -3.59 -4.30 2.35
C PHE A 15 -2.91 -4.52 1.00
N ILE A 16 -1.78 -5.20 0.96
CA ILE A 16 -1.00 -5.41 -0.28
C ILE A 16 -0.37 -6.81 -0.33
N GLY A 17 -0.38 -7.44 -1.50
CA GLY A 17 0.08 -8.82 -1.67
C GLY A 17 0.34 -9.22 -3.11
N LYS A 18 0.82 -10.45 -3.31
CA LYS A 18 1.17 -11.00 -4.64
C LYS A 18 0.03 -11.75 -5.32
N ASP A 19 -0.97 -12.18 -4.55
CA ASP A 19 -2.11 -12.98 -5.05
C ASP A 19 -3.40 -12.23 -4.71
N GLU A 20 -4.21 -11.96 -5.75
CA GLU A 20 -5.47 -11.24 -5.65
C GLU A 20 -6.51 -11.95 -4.79
N LYS A 21 -6.41 -13.28 -4.65
CA LYS A 21 -7.39 -14.12 -3.94
C LYS A 21 -7.48 -13.85 -2.45
N TYR A 22 -6.50 -13.16 -1.88
CA TYR A 22 -6.48 -12.78 -0.47
C TYR A 22 -7.30 -11.52 -0.16
N PHE A 23 -7.82 -10.84 -1.19
CA PHE A 23 -8.56 -9.59 -1.06
C PHE A 23 -10.02 -9.77 -1.45
N ARG A 24 -10.89 -8.96 -0.82
CA ARG A 24 -12.31 -8.91 -1.15
C ARG A 24 -12.53 -8.20 -2.48
N GLU A 25 -11.83 -7.09 -2.67
CA GLU A 25 -11.77 -6.36 -3.93
C GLU A 25 -10.35 -5.86 -4.12
N SER A 26 -9.76 -6.07 -5.30
CA SER A 26 -8.38 -5.67 -5.51
C SER A 26 -8.14 -4.93 -6.82
N ARG A 27 -7.10 -4.10 -6.79
CA ARG A 27 -6.53 -3.47 -7.97
C ARG A 27 -5.09 -3.93 -8.14
N LYS A 28 -4.70 -4.27 -9.37
CA LYS A 28 -3.31 -4.56 -9.71
C LYS A 28 -2.52 -3.26 -9.88
N LEU A 29 -1.38 -3.17 -9.19
CA LEU A 29 -0.41 -2.08 -9.30
C LEU A 29 0.56 -2.35 -10.45
N GLU A 30 1.22 -1.30 -10.95
CA GLU A 30 2.22 -1.41 -12.04
C GLU A 30 3.38 -2.33 -11.69
N CYS A 31 3.74 -2.42 -10.41
CA CYS A 31 4.77 -3.34 -9.91
C CYS A 31 4.33 -4.81 -9.86
N GLY A 32 3.09 -5.13 -10.25
CA GLY A 32 2.54 -6.48 -10.30
C GLY A 32 1.92 -7.00 -9.00
N LEU A 33 1.95 -6.20 -7.92
CA LEU A 33 1.25 -6.48 -6.67
C LEU A 33 -0.24 -6.12 -6.76
N PHE A 34 -1.02 -6.65 -5.84
CA PHE A 34 -2.44 -6.36 -5.67
C PHE A 34 -2.65 -5.59 -4.36
N ILE A 35 -3.51 -4.58 -4.39
CA ILE A 35 -3.93 -3.81 -3.23
C ILE A 35 -5.42 -4.01 -2.97
N GLU A 36 -5.82 -4.16 -1.70
CA GLU A 36 -7.24 -4.18 -1.29
C GLU A 36 -7.84 -2.78 -1.44
N VAL A 37 -8.97 -2.68 -2.13
CA VAL A 37 -9.64 -1.39 -2.37
C VAL A 37 -10.99 -1.27 -1.66
N ASN A 38 -11.55 -2.36 -1.13
CA ASN A 38 -12.76 -2.33 -0.31
C ASN A 38 -12.42 -1.98 1.15
N LEU A 39 -11.97 -0.74 1.35
CA LEU A 39 -11.53 -0.19 2.64
C LEU A 39 -12.21 1.14 2.91
N SER A 40 -12.35 1.47 4.21
CA SER A 40 -12.76 2.81 4.60
C SER A 40 -11.66 3.83 4.27
N ALA A 41 -12.04 5.08 4.01
CA ALA A 41 -11.06 6.15 3.81
C ALA A 41 -10.06 6.29 4.97
N LYS A 42 -10.50 6.00 6.20
CA LYS A 42 -9.65 5.97 7.40
C LYS A 42 -8.59 4.86 7.33
N ASP A 43 -8.97 3.67 6.88
CA ASP A 43 -8.05 2.53 6.76
C ASP A 43 -7.06 2.76 5.62
N ILE A 44 -7.52 3.31 4.48
CA ILE A 44 -6.67 3.70 3.36
C ILE A 44 -5.60 4.70 3.83
N TYR A 45 -6.03 5.80 4.46
CA TYR A 45 -5.11 6.82 4.98
C TYR A 45 -4.10 6.22 5.98
N SER A 46 -4.60 5.41 6.92
CA SER A 46 -3.75 4.78 7.95
C SER A 46 -2.72 3.84 7.35
N PHE A 47 -3.10 3.09 6.31
CA PHE A 47 -2.18 2.23 5.57
C PHE A 47 -1.13 3.05 4.82
N CYS A 48 -1.53 4.05 4.03
CA CYS A 48 -0.61 4.91 3.29
C CYS A 48 0.42 5.58 4.21
N ALA A 49 -0.02 6.17 5.33
CA ALA A 49 0.88 6.81 6.28
C ALA A 49 1.91 5.84 6.88
N LYS A 50 1.49 4.61 7.21
CA LYS A 50 2.40 3.56 7.72
C LYS A 50 3.33 3.04 6.65
N ALA A 51 2.85 2.85 5.42
CA ALA A 51 3.64 2.36 4.30
C ALA A 51 4.75 3.36 3.92
N ILE A 52 4.47 4.65 3.98
CA ILE A 52 5.44 5.73 3.72
C ILE A 52 6.52 5.76 4.81
N GLN A 53 6.13 5.68 6.07
CA GLN A 53 7.07 5.54 7.19
C GLN A 53 7.96 4.30 7.04
N ALA A 54 7.37 3.15 6.68
CA ALA A 54 8.11 1.90 6.47
C ALA A 54 9.03 1.94 5.23
N ALA A 55 8.71 2.79 4.25
CA ALA A 55 9.56 3.05 3.10
C ALA A 55 10.66 4.08 3.39
N GLU A 56 10.73 4.60 4.63
CA GLU A 56 11.67 5.64 5.06
C GLU A 56 11.59 6.91 4.20
N ILE A 57 10.42 7.15 3.60
CA ILE A 57 10.12 8.38 2.85
C ILE A 57 9.68 9.44 3.86
N PRO A 58 10.31 10.62 3.90
CA PRO A 58 9.86 11.71 4.75
C PRO A 58 8.39 12.05 4.46
N MET A 59 7.60 12.23 5.52
CA MET A 59 6.16 12.52 5.38
C MET A 59 5.93 13.82 4.59
N GLU A 60 6.87 14.76 4.70
CA GLU A 60 6.86 16.06 4.02
C GLU A 60 7.06 15.92 2.50
N GLU A 61 7.66 14.81 2.05
CA GLU A 61 7.80 14.49 0.62
C GLU A 61 6.53 13.82 0.05
N TRP A 62 5.65 13.30 0.90
CA TRP A 62 4.37 12.77 0.45
C TRP A 62 3.38 13.90 0.13
N LYS A 63 3.08 14.07 -1.16
CA LYS A 63 2.06 14.99 -1.66
C LYS A 63 0.87 14.22 -2.21
N VAL A 64 -0.33 14.61 -1.80
CA VAL A 64 -1.59 14.17 -2.40
C VAL A 64 -2.05 15.30 -3.31
N GLU A 65 -1.96 15.09 -4.61
CA GLU A 65 -2.56 15.99 -5.60
C GLU A 65 -4.03 15.59 -5.78
N ASN A 66 -4.92 16.56 -5.61
CA ASN A 66 -6.33 16.41 -5.95
C ASN A 66 -6.54 17.19 -7.26
N ASP A 67 -6.94 16.48 -8.32
CA ASP A 67 -7.37 17.06 -9.60
C ASP A 67 -8.78 17.67 -9.50
#